data_AF-A0A0C9T8C8-F1
#
_entry.id   AF-A0A0C9T8C8-F1
#
_cell.length_a   1.000
_cell.length_b   1.000
_cell.length_c   1.000
_cell.angle_alpha   90.00
_cell.angle_beta   90.00
_cell.angle_gamma   90.00
#
_symmetry.space_group_name_H-M   'P 1'
#
loop_
_entity.id
_entity.type
_entity.pdbx_description
1 polymer ?
#
loop_
_entity_poly.entity_id
_entity_poly.type
_entity_poly.pdbx_seq_one_letter_code
_entity_poly.pdbx_strand_id
1 'polypeptide(L)'
;MYTTPELAPVIQSLRGSNPYPLTINTTFTSPLEIPPLDGMGDMYQEMWEWDRERNRHGPDLYAVWNGKPYFLDEGLKNAIREHGREYEHAFWIDGGSFRDAHTYVHWPDRERVREVLDTVKSARAPGSEEEEMLLLPIWFPPGGNFREWTENMGPADTEFSEGSFIGGTAASIRWWREIYYSYHNEYLSRGIFVGKDQTLINAILLLYPERFGTVWVHDPRTLTNSTTEIQMDLDGGRCGNTWYYFEWWLASQSEREAMKRSWDSSVAGGQKWWKALWLLLGRTEVLKQTDPQYDQKGCRMTDSLLMESMLRRDNVFGPQWQIPTRTVPLQPI
;
A
#
# COMPACT_ATOMS: atom_id res chain seq x y z
N MET A 1 -6.98 16.58 -2.72
CA MET A 1 -7.98 15.53 -2.99
C MET A 1 -8.69 15.87 -4.29
N TYR A 2 -8.84 14.90 -5.18
CA TYR A 2 -9.61 15.04 -6.41
C TYR A 2 -11.03 14.52 -6.19
N THR A 3 -12.04 15.24 -6.66
CA THR A 3 -13.46 14.86 -6.50
C THR A 3 -14.33 15.62 -7.49
N THR A 4 -15.59 15.20 -7.66
CA THR A 4 -16.53 15.94 -8.53
C THR A 4 -16.98 17.24 -7.85
N PRO A 5 -17.38 18.27 -8.62
CA PRO A 5 -17.88 19.54 -8.06
C PRO A 5 -19.01 19.36 -7.02
N GLU A 6 -19.86 18.36 -7.20
CA GLU A 6 -21.01 18.07 -6.33
C GLU A 6 -20.58 17.52 -4.97
N LEU A 7 -19.47 16.78 -4.91
CA LEU A 7 -18.94 16.18 -3.69
C LEU A 7 -18.00 17.11 -2.92
N ALA A 8 -17.45 18.14 -3.57
CA ALA A 8 -16.52 19.08 -2.94
C ALA A 8 -17.08 19.72 -1.65
N PRO A 9 -18.33 20.22 -1.57
CA PRO A 9 -18.89 20.77 -0.33
C PRO A 9 -18.99 19.74 0.79
N VAL A 10 -19.32 18.49 0.47
CA VAL A 10 -19.41 17.39 1.44
C VAL A 10 -18.03 17.11 2.02
N ILE A 11 -17.01 16.91 1.17
CA ILE A 11 -15.62 16.68 1.60
C ILE A 11 -15.11 17.85 2.44
N GLN A 12 -15.39 19.09 2.04
CA GLN A 12 -15.02 20.28 2.81
C GLN A 12 -15.67 20.29 4.20
N SER A 13 -16.94 19.88 4.30
CA SER A 13 -17.66 19.82 5.57
C SER A 13 -17.11 18.74 6.53
N LEU A 14 -16.67 17.60 5.98
CA LEU A 14 -16.11 16.48 6.77
C LEU A 14 -14.77 16.84 7.43
N ARG A 15 -14.07 17.87 6.93
CA ARG A 15 -12.84 18.37 7.56
C ARG A 15 -13.07 18.96 8.97
N GLY A 16 -14.27 19.46 9.23
CA GLY A 16 -14.62 20.05 10.53
C GLY A 16 -13.70 21.19 10.93
N SER A 17 -13.26 21.20 12.19
CA SER A 17 -12.37 22.23 12.77
C SER A 17 -10.88 21.97 12.58
N ASN A 18 -10.49 20.97 11.77
CA ASN A 18 -9.09 20.61 11.58
C ASN A 18 -8.33 21.77 10.90
N PRO A 19 -7.25 22.30 11.52
CA PRO A 19 -6.56 23.50 11.05
C PRO A 19 -5.61 23.24 9.86
N TYR A 20 -5.37 21.99 9.49
CA TYR A 20 -4.46 21.68 8.38
C TYR A 20 -5.11 22.01 7.03
N PRO A 21 -4.34 22.51 6.04
CA PRO A 21 -4.86 22.79 4.71
C PRO A 21 -5.52 21.57 4.06
N LEU A 22 -6.59 21.82 3.31
CA LEU A 22 -7.24 20.86 2.44
C LEU A 22 -7.37 21.49 1.06
N THR A 23 -6.67 20.93 0.07
CA THR A 23 -6.85 21.29 -1.34
C THR A 23 -7.86 20.33 -1.95
N ILE A 24 -8.97 20.87 -2.46
CA ILE A 24 -9.97 20.11 -3.23
C ILE A 24 -9.84 20.54 -4.68
N ASN A 25 -9.55 19.58 -5.55
CA ASN A 25 -9.45 19.79 -6.98
C ASN A 25 -10.66 19.11 -7.65
N THR A 26 -11.42 19.89 -8.41
CA THR A 26 -12.61 19.41 -9.15
C THR A 26 -12.44 19.56 -10.65
N THR A 27 -11.19 19.52 -11.13
CA THR A 27 -10.85 19.72 -12.55
C THR A 27 -11.40 18.61 -13.44
N PHE A 28 -11.52 17.39 -12.91
CA PHE A 28 -12.01 16.23 -13.64
C PHE A 28 -13.40 15.83 -13.15
N THR A 29 -14.30 15.57 -14.09
CA THR A 29 -15.64 15.04 -13.83
C THR A 29 -15.68 13.51 -13.87
N SER A 30 -14.65 12.90 -14.48
CA SER A 30 -14.47 11.44 -14.56
C SER A 30 -13.00 11.06 -14.32
N PRO A 31 -12.69 9.90 -13.71
CA PRO A 31 -11.33 9.39 -13.62
C PRO A 31 -10.71 9.08 -15.00
N LEU A 32 -11.51 8.99 -16.06
CA LEU A 32 -11.01 8.82 -17.44
C LEU A 32 -10.48 10.12 -18.06
N GLU A 33 -10.72 11.28 -17.44
CA GLU A 33 -10.22 12.58 -17.92
C GLU A 33 -8.84 12.94 -17.34
N ILE A 34 -8.25 12.06 -16.52
CA ILE A 34 -6.93 12.28 -15.95
C ILE A 34 -5.90 12.27 -17.10
N PRO A 35 -5.04 13.28 -17.27
CA PRO A 35 -4.27 13.47 -18.51
C PRO A 35 -3.48 12.25 -19.03
N PRO A 36 -2.77 11.46 -18.21
CA PRO A 36 -2.06 10.27 -18.72
C PRO A 36 -3.00 9.14 -19.16
N LEU A 37 -4.29 9.22 -18.82
CA LEU A 37 -5.33 8.23 -19.08
C LEU A 37 -6.41 8.75 -20.04
N ASP A 38 -6.29 9.99 -20.52
CA ASP A 38 -7.25 10.57 -21.43
C ASP A 38 -7.35 9.73 -22.71
N GLY A 39 -8.58 9.42 -23.12
CA GLY A 39 -8.86 8.53 -24.25
C GLY A 39 -8.72 7.02 -23.96
N MET A 40 -8.42 6.58 -22.74
CA MET A 40 -8.27 5.15 -22.40
C MET A 40 -9.61 4.42 -22.15
N GLY A 41 -10.75 5.11 -22.21
CA GLY A 41 -12.07 4.56 -21.87
C GLY A 41 -12.42 3.28 -22.63
N ASP A 42 -12.34 3.29 -23.96
CA ASP A 42 -12.65 2.14 -24.80
C ASP A 42 -11.70 0.96 -24.53
N MET A 43 -10.43 1.26 -24.29
CA MET A 43 -9.41 0.26 -23.99
C MET A 43 -9.65 -0.42 -22.63
N TYR A 44 -9.96 0.36 -21.60
CA TYR A 44 -10.32 -0.20 -20.30
C TYR A 44 -11.65 -0.98 -20.33
N GLN A 45 -12.59 -0.55 -21.16
CA GLN A 45 -13.81 -1.29 -21.43
C GLN A 45 -13.50 -2.65 -22.06
N GLU A 46 -12.64 -2.71 -23.07
CA GLU A 46 -12.18 -3.96 -23.68
C GLU A 46 -11.47 -4.86 -22.66
N MET A 47 -10.53 -4.31 -21.89
CA MET A 47 -9.81 -5.04 -20.83
C MET A 47 -10.74 -5.67 -19.80
N TRP A 48 -11.79 -4.95 -19.41
CA TRP A 48 -12.78 -5.43 -18.45
C TRP A 48 -13.55 -6.67 -18.94
N GLU A 49 -13.74 -6.84 -20.25
CA GLU A 49 -14.48 -7.99 -20.80
C GLU A 49 -13.82 -9.34 -20.48
N TRP A 50 -12.49 -9.35 -20.38
CA TRP A 50 -11.66 -10.52 -20.12
C TRP A 50 -10.92 -10.48 -18.77
N ASP A 51 -11.20 -9.48 -17.93
CA ASP A 51 -10.77 -9.51 -16.53
C ASP A 51 -11.45 -10.68 -15.79
N ARG A 52 -10.62 -11.57 -15.24
CA ARG A 52 -11.07 -12.70 -14.41
C ARG A 52 -11.83 -12.24 -13.16
N GLU A 53 -11.58 -11.01 -12.73
CA GLU A 53 -12.17 -10.36 -11.56
C GLU A 53 -13.20 -9.26 -11.94
N ARG A 54 -13.70 -9.23 -13.18
CA ARG A 54 -14.64 -8.21 -13.70
C ARG A 54 -15.91 -7.99 -12.88
N ASN A 55 -16.30 -8.94 -12.02
CA ASN A 55 -17.44 -8.79 -11.11
C ASN A 55 -17.15 -7.89 -9.90
N ARG A 56 -15.87 -7.58 -9.65
CA ARG A 56 -15.38 -6.73 -8.57
C ARG A 56 -14.77 -5.42 -9.07
N HIS A 57 -14.42 -5.39 -10.36
CA HIS A 57 -13.74 -4.27 -11.00
C HIS A 57 -14.57 -3.66 -12.13
N GLY A 58 -14.17 -2.49 -12.58
CA GLY A 58 -14.73 -1.82 -13.75
C GLY A 58 -13.74 -0.83 -14.36
N PRO A 59 -14.00 -0.35 -15.59
CA PRO A 59 -13.11 0.57 -16.29
C PRO A 59 -12.76 1.83 -15.49
N ASP A 60 -13.76 2.43 -14.82
CA ASP A 60 -13.53 3.61 -13.97
C ASP A 60 -12.60 3.32 -12.78
N LEU A 61 -12.65 2.10 -12.23
CA LEU A 61 -11.77 1.68 -11.15
C LEU A 61 -10.34 1.52 -11.65
N TYR A 62 -10.14 0.98 -12.84
CA TYR A 62 -8.81 0.92 -13.47
C TYR A 62 -8.25 2.33 -13.68
N ALA A 63 -9.08 3.28 -14.07
CA ALA A 63 -8.65 4.66 -14.24
C ALA A 63 -8.26 5.32 -12.90
N VAL A 64 -9.02 5.09 -11.81
CA VAL A 64 -8.64 5.56 -10.47
C VAL A 64 -7.31 4.95 -10.02
N TRP A 65 -7.14 3.64 -10.22
CA TRP A 65 -5.92 2.91 -9.85
C TRP A 65 -4.69 3.38 -10.65
N ASN A 66 -4.80 3.49 -11.97
CA ASN A 66 -3.73 4.00 -12.82
C ASN A 66 -3.53 5.52 -12.69
N GLY A 67 -4.46 6.25 -12.06
CA GLY A 67 -4.37 7.69 -11.81
C GLY A 67 -3.52 8.07 -10.59
N LYS A 68 -3.21 7.12 -9.69
CA LYS A 68 -2.49 7.37 -8.43
C LYS A 68 -1.16 8.13 -8.61
N PRO A 69 -0.26 7.75 -9.55
CA PRO A 69 1.01 8.45 -9.72
C PRO A 69 0.83 9.90 -10.14
N TYR A 70 -0.11 10.17 -11.06
CA TYR A 70 -0.45 11.53 -11.48
C TYR A 70 -1.01 12.36 -10.32
N PHE A 71 -1.99 11.82 -9.58
CA PHE A 71 -2.61 12.54 -8.49
C PHE A 71 -1.63 12.88 -7.36
N LEU A 72 -0.67 12.00 -7.08
CA LEU A 72 0.35 12.26 -6.07
C LEU A 72 1.30 13.39 -6.49
N ASP A 73 1.83 13.35 -7.72
CA ASP A 73 2.71 14.40 -8.27
C ASP A 73 2.00 15.76 -8.39
N GLU A 74 0.80 15.78 -8.97
CA GLU A 74 0.01 17.01 -9.08
C GLU A 74 -0.48 17.53 -7.73
N GLY A 75 -0.76 16.64 -6.77
CA GLY A 75 -1.12 17.01 -5.40
C GLY A 75 -0.04 17.86 -4.74
N LEU A 76 1.23 17.50 -4.91
CA LEU A 76 2.37 18.30 -4.43
C LEU A 76 2.44 19.66 -5.12
N LYS A 77 2.33 19.70 -6.45
CA LYS A 77 2.35 20.96 -7.22
C LYS A 77 1.22 21.90 -6.79
N ASN A 78 0.02 21.36 -6.59
CA ASN A 78 -1.13 22.12 -6.11
C ASN A 78 -0.90 22.68 -4.71
N ALA A 79 -0.34 21.87 -3.80
CA ALA A 79 -0.09 22.32 -2.44
C ALA A 79 0.94 23.46 -2.38
N ILE A 80 1.97 23.43 -3.23
CA ILE A 80 2.91 24.54 -3.39
C ILE A 80 2.21 25.77 -3.98
N ARG A 81 1.45 25.61 -5.06
CA ARG A 81 0.75 26.73 -5.74
C ARG A 81 -0.25 27.44 -4.84
N GLU A 82 -1.03 26.69 -4.08
CA GLU A 82 -2.14 27.24 -3.27
C GLU A 82 -1.68 27.73 -1.90
N HIS A 83 -0.74 27.05 -1.26
CA HIS A 83 -0.36 27.31 0.13
C HIS A 83 1.07 27.79 0.30
N GLY A 84 1.89 27.82 -0.76
CA GLY A 84 3.31 28.15 -0.69
C GLY A 84 4.11 27.17 0.17
N ARG A 85 3.63 25.94 0.32
CA ARG A 85 4.22 24.93 1.21
C ARG A 85 4.91 23.84 0.42
N GLU A 86 6.20 23.67 0.71
CA GLU A 86 6.95 22.50 0.30
C GLU A 86 6.81 21.41 1.37
N TYR A 87 6.54 20.19 0.93
CA TYR A 87 6.43 19.02 1.79
C TYR A 87 7.68 18.16 1.60
N GLU A 88 8.28 17.76 2.71
CA GLU A 88 9.45 16.87 2.71
C GLU A 88 9.09 15.51 2.10
N HIS A 89 7.91 15.01 2.44
CA HIS A 89 7.36 13.76 1.92
C HIS A 89 5.87 13.92 1.64
N ALA A 90 5.38 13.20 0.63
CA ALA A 90 3.96 13.04 0.37
C ALA A 90 3.65 11.57 0.06
N PHE A 91 2.43 11.15 0.43
CA PHE A 91 1.98 9.78 0.27
C PHE A 91 0.58 9.76 -0.35
N TRP A 92 0.40 8.89 -1.32
CA TRP A 92 -0.92 8.43 -1.72
C TRP A 92 -1.47 7.51 -0.63
N ILE A 93 -2.77 7.64 -0.37
CA ILE A 93 -3.52 6.70 0.46
C ILE A 93 -4.90 6.46 -0.14
N ASP A 94 -5.28 5.20 -0.28
CA ASP A 94 -6.64 4.85 -0.67
C ASP A 94 -7.60 5.31 0.44
N GLY A 95 -8.64 6.09 0.10
CA GLY A 95 -9.59 6.57 1.11
C GLY A 95 -10.33 5.44 1.87
N GLY A 96 -10.33 4.24 1.30
CA GLY A 96 -10.87 3.05 1.95
C GLY A 96 -9.98 2.46 3.06
N SER A 97 -8.76 2.95 3.27
CA SER A 97 -7.86 2.42 4.30
C SER A 97 -8.38 2.71 5.72
N PHE A 98 -8.89 3.93 5.94
CA PHE A 98 -9.49 4.37 7.21
C PHE A 98 -11.00 4.07 7.35
N ARG A 99 -11.53 3.03 6.69
CA ARG A 99 -12.96 2.70 6.78
C ARG A 99 -13.37 2.08 8.12
N ASP A 100 -12.42 1.41 8.77
CA ASP A 100 -12.64 0.78 10.06
C ASP A 100 -12.42 1.78 11.19
N ALA A 101 -13.06 1.55 12.35
CA ALA A 101 -12.89 2.43 13.50
C ALA A 101 -11.41 2.46 13.95
N HIS A 102 -10.84 3.66 14.00
CA HIS A 102 -9.43 3.87 14.33
C HIS A 102 -9.23 4.98 15.38
N THR A 103 -8.04 5.01 15.98
CA THR A 103 -7.65 6.02 16.99
C THR A 103 -6.64 7.04 16.47
N TYR A 104 -6.25 6.94 15.20
CA TYR A 104 -5.30 7.83 14.56
C TYR A 104 -5.84 9.26 14.43
N VAL A 105 -5.02 10.25 14.83
CA VAL A 105 -5.31 11.69 14.77
C VAL A 105 -4.19 12.45 14.06
N HIS A 106 -2.94 12.04 14.26
CA HIS A 106 -1.74 12.71 13.74
C HIS A 106 -0.96 11.82 12.76
N TRP A 107 -1.68 10.98 12.03
CA TRP A 107 -1.09 10.02 11.12
C TRP A 107 -0.74 10.63 9.75
N PRO A 108 0.36 10.20 9.09
CA PRO A 108 1.41 9.35 9.64
C PRO A 108 2.28 10.12 10.63
N ASP A 109 2.91 9.43 11.58
CA ASP A 109 3.84 10.07 12.50
C ASP A 109 5.12 10.50 11.77
N ARG A 110 5.40 11.80 11.77
CA ARG A 110 6.51 12.38 11.01
C ARG A 110 7.87 11.81 11.39
N GLU A 111 8.11 11.60 12.68
CA GLU A 111 9.40 11.10 13.15
C GLU A 111 9.57 9.62 12.82
N ARG A 112 8.49 8.84 12.89
CA ARG A 112 8.48 7.44 12.42
C ARG A 112 8.76 7.34 10.93
N VAL A 113 8.14 8.18 10.10
CA VAL A 113 8.40 8.22 8.65
C VAL A 113 9.88 8.48 8.37
N ARG A 114 10.49 9.45 9.06
CA ARG A 114 11.93 9.74 8.93
C ARG A 114 12.81 8.58 9.36
N GLU A 115 12.57 8.03 10.55
CA GLU A 115 13.31 6.89 11.08
C GLU A 115 13.32 5.72 10.08
N VAL A 116 12.17 5.43 9.49
CA VAL A 116 12.01 4.37 8.48
C VAL A 116 12.81 4.66 7.23
N LEU A 117 12.67 5.86 6.67
CA LEU A 117 13.37 6.23 5.44
C LEU A 117 14.89 6.27 5.66
N ASP A 118 15.35 6.78 6.79
CA ASP A 118 16.78 6.78 7.16
C ASP A 118 17.31 5.37 7.33
N THR A 119 16.54 4.49 7.99
CA THR A 119 16.90 3.07 8.16
C THR A 119 17.05 2.39 6.80
N VAL A 120 16.08 2.56 5.89
CA VAL A 120 16.17 1.92 4.57
C VAL A 120 17.30 2.54 3.72
N LYS A 121 17.47 3.86 3.75
CA LYS A 121 18.60 4.54 3.07
C LYS A 121 19.95 4.01 3.57
N SER A 122 20.10 3.77 4.87
CA SER A 122 21.33 3.23 5.46
C SER A 122 21.65 1.79 5.01
N ALA A 123 20.64 1.04 4.55
CA ALA A 123 20.80 -0.34 4.10
C ALA A 123 21.26 -0.46 2.63
N ARG A 124 21.42 0.66 1.91
CA ARG A 124 21.81 0.65 0.51
C ARG A 124 23.31 0.44 0.31
N ALA A 125 23.68 0.04 -0.91
CA ALA A 125 25.08 -0.01 -1.31
C ALA A 125 25.72 1.39 -1.29
N PRO A 126 27.00 1.52 -0.87
CA PRO A 126 27.73 2.79 -0.95
C PRO A 126 27.68 3.39 -2.37
N GLY A 127 27.48 4.71 -2.47
CA GLY A 127 27.40 5.40 -3.77
C GLY A 127 26.00 5.45 -4.39
N SER A 128 24.98 4.95 -3.70
CA SER A 128 23.56 5.08 -4.11
C SER A 128 22.79 6.11 -3.27
N GLU A 129 23.50 7.00 -2.57
CA GLU A 129 22.89 7.97 -1.64
C GLU A 129 22.05 9.04 -2.35
N GLU A 130 22.34 9.35 -3.61
CA GLU A 130 21.64 10.39 -4.39
C GLU A 130 20.28 9.91 -4.93
N GLU A 131 20.03 8.61 -4.92
CA GLU A 131 18.81 8.07 -5.46
C GLU A 131 17.66 8.19 -4.46
N GLU A 132 16.64 8.94 -4.82
CA GLU A 132 15.46 9.16 -4.00
C GLU A 132 14.58 7.90 -3.94
N MET A 133 13.97 7.64 -2.78
CA MET A 133 13.30 6.38 -2.44
C MET A 133 11.80 6.55 -2.24
N LEU A 134 11.03 5.52 -2.57
CA LEU A 134 9.62 5.40 -2.22
C LEU A 134 9.44 4.41 -1.07
N LEU A 135 8.48 4.66 -0.20
CA LEU A 135 7.97 3.69 0.76
C LEU A 135 6.70 3.06 0.19
N LEU A 136 6.67 1.73 0.14
CA LEU A 136 5.52 0.95 -0.28
C LEU A 136 5.44 -0.33 0.56
N PRO A 137 4.32 -0.64 1.24
CA PRO A 137 4.15 -1.85 2.03
C PRO A 137 3.96 -3.11 1.17
N ILE A 138 4.41 -4.25 1.71
CA ILE A 138 4.14 -5.57 1.15
C ILE A 138 3.51 -6.48 2.19
N TRP A 139 2.65 -7.37 1.72
CA TRP A 139 2.01 -8.38 2.57
C TRP A 139 2.89 -9.63 2.66
N PHE A 140 3.31 -10.12 1.50
CA PHE A 140 4.14 -11.30 1.31
C PHE A 140 5.31 -10.98 0.38
N PRO A 141 6.36 -11.81 0.32
CA PRO A 141 7.32 -11.72 -0.77
C PRO A 141 6.67 -12.28 -2.05
N PRO A 142 7.17 -11.90 -3.25
CA PRO A 142 6.73 -12.54 -4.47
C PRO A 142 6.96 -14.06 -4.43
N GLY A 143 6.05 -14.82 -5.04
CA GLY A 143 6.19 -16.28 -5.14
C GLY A 143 7.47 -16.68 -5.86
N GLY A 144 8.01 -17.86 -5.54
CA GLY A 144 9.29 -18.33 -6.11
C GLY A 144 9.32 -18.44 -7.64
N ASN A 145 8.15 -18.55 -8.29
CA ASN A 145 7.99 -18.50 -9.74
C ASN A 145 8.37 -17.14 -10.35
N PHE A 146 8.39 -16.05 -9.57
CA PHE A 146 8.84 -14.74 -10.01
C PHE A 146 10.36 -14.56 -9.94
N ARG A 147 11.09 -15.56 -9.43
CA ARG A 147 12.57 -15.52 -9.39
C ARG A 147 13.18 -15.37 -10.79
N GLU A 148 12.55 -16.00 -11.78
CA GLU A 148 12.95 -15.97 -13.19
C GLU A 148 12.11 -14.99 -14.02
N TRP A 149 11.29 -14.16 -13.36
CA TRP A 149 10.48 -13.17 -14.06
C TRP A 149 11.38 -12.15 -14.77
N THR A 150 10.98 -11.73 -15.97
CA THR A 150 11.68 -10.72 -16.76
C THR A 150 10.71 -9.64 -17.24
N GLU A 151 11.24 -8.47 -17.56
CA GLU A 151 10.49 -7.33 -18.12
C GLU A 151 9.55 -7.72 -19.28
N ASN A 152 10.00 -8.65 -20.13
CA ASN A 152 9.23 -9.11 -21.29
C ASN A 152 8.02 -9.98 -20.94
N MET A 153 7.88 -10.44 -19.69
CA MET A 153 6.72 -11.22 -19.26
C MET A 153 5.49 -10.35 -18.97
N GLY A 154 5.61 -9.02 -19.01
CA GLY A 154 4.51 -8.10 -18.72
C GLY A 154 4.30 -7.92 -17.20
N PRO A 155 3.19 -7.29 -16.78
CA PRO A 155 2.90 -7.05 -15.37
C PRO A 155 3.03 -8.32 -14.50
N ALA A 156 3.54 -8.15 -13.29
CA ALA A 156 3.72 -9.26 -12.36
C ALA A 156 2.42 -9.51 -11.59
N ASP A 157 1.59 -10.39 -12.14
CA ASP A 157 0.24 -10.71 -11.63
C ASP A 157 0.29 -11.63 -10.40
N THR A 158 0.42 -11.03 -9.21
CA THR A 158 0.49 -11.69 -7.91
C THR A 158 0.14 -10.69 -6.80
N GLU A 159 -0.40 -11.16 -5.68
CA GLU A 159 -0.81 -10.28 -4.58
C GLU A 159 0.27 -10.22 -3.51
N PHE A 160 1.28 -9.36 -3.70
CA PHE A 160 2.35 -9.19 -2.71
C PHE A 160 2.56 -7.73 -2.29
N SER A 161 2.45 -6.78 -3.22
CA SER A 161 2.52 -5.35 -2.89
C SER A 161 1.16 -4.81 -2.48
N GLU A 162 1.16 -3.76 -1.68
CA GLU A 162 -0.07 -3.05 -1.34
C GLU A 162 -0.07 -1.66 -1.99
N GLY A 163 -0.79 -1.54 -3.11
CA GLY A 163 -0.94 -0.28 -3.85
C GLY A 163 -1.81 0.76 -3.15
N SER A 164 -2.27 0.50 -1.92
CA SER A 164 -3.09 1.42 -1.13
C SER A 164 -2.27 2.54 -0.51
N PHE A 165 -0.95 2.38 -0.42
CA PHE A 165 -0.02 3.37 0.14
C PHE A 165 1.27 3.41 -0.67
N ILE A 166 1.66 4.59 -1.15
CA ILE A 166 2.96 4.81 -1.77
C ILE A 166 3.36 6.26 -1.63
N GLY A 167 4.64 6.53 -1.37
CA GLY A 167 5.12 7.90 -1.37
C GLY A 167 6.57 8.07 -0.98
N GLY A 168 7.04 9.31 -1.01
CA GLY A 168 8.44 9.67 -0.79
C GLY A 168 8.64 11.16 -0.98
N THR A 169 9.86 11.56 -1.33
CA THR A 169 10.18 12.95 -1.65
C THR A 169 9.57 13.35 -3.00
N ALA A 170 9.52 14.65 -3.28
CA ALA A 170 9.01 15.16 -4.56
C ALA A 170 9.76 14.57 -5.77
N ALA A 171 11.08 14.34 -5.64
CA ALA A 171 11.89 13.71 -6.67
C ALA A 171 11.54 12.21 -6.85
N SER A 172 11.35 11.45 -5.76
CA SER A 172 10.86 10.07 -5.84
C SER A 172 9.51 9.97 -6.54
N ILE A 173 8.60 10.89 -6.21
CA ILE A 173 7.23 10.91 -6.76
C ILE A 173 7.23 11.25 -8.25
N ARG A 174 8.08 12.18 -8.69
CA ARG A 174 8.24 12.45 -10.12
C ARG A 174 8.76 11.23 -10.86
N TRP A 175 9.82 10.62 -10.34
CA TRP A 175 10.36 9.38 -10.91
C TRP A 175 9.29 8.28 -10.96
N TRP A 176 8.50 8.13 -9.88
CA TRP A 176 7.40 7.16 -9.81
C TRP A 176 6.39 7.37 -10.94
N ARG A 177 5.94 8.62 -11.13
CA ARG A 177 5.01 8.98 -12.20
C ARG A 177 5.57 8.62 -13.58
N GLU A 178 6.79 9.02 -13.86
CA GLU A 178 7.45 8.77 -15.15
C GLU A 178 7.64 7.27 -15.41
N ILE A 179 8.16 6.52 -14.43
CA ILE A 179 8.42 5.09 -14.61
C ILE A 179 7.13 4.28 -14.71
N TYR A 180 6.12 4.61 -13.90
CA TYR A 180 4.85 3.91 -13.90
C TYR A 180 4.20 3.97 -15.27
N TYR A 181 4.05 5.18 -15.81
CA TYR A 181 3.39 5.35 -17.09
C TYR A 181 4.27 4.90 -18.28
N SER A 182 5.60 4.91 -18.15
CA SER A 182 6.48 4.29 -19.15
C SER A 182 6.16 2.79 -19.31
N TYR A 183 6.04 2.06 -18.20
CA TYR A 183 5.69 0.64 -18.25
C TYR A 183 4.21 0.38 -18.54
N HIS A 184 3.29 1.23 -18.04
CA HIS A 184 1.88 1.17 -18.42
C HIS A 184 1.74 1.22 -19.94
N ASN A 185 2.35 2.22 -20.58
CA ASN A 185 2.23 2.43 -22.02
C ASN A 185 2.97 1.36 -22.82
N GLU A 186 4.14 0.91 -22.36
CA GLU A 186 4.85 -0.21 -23.00
C GLU A 186 4.00 -1.47 -23.02
N TYR A 187 3.51 -1.92 -21.87
CA TYR A 187 2.72 -3.15 -21.77
C TYR A 187 1.39 -3.01 -22.51
N LEU A 188 0.79 -1.82 -22.46
CA LEU A 188 -0.40 -1.53 -23.23
C LEU A 188 -0.15 -1.62 -24.74
N SER A 189 0.97 -1.09 -25.24
CA SER A 189 1.33 -1.15 -26.67
C SER A 189 1.49 -2.57 -27.21
N ARG A 190 1.73 -3.53 -26.30
CA ARG A 190 1.86 -4.97 -26.59
C ARG A 190 0.54 -5.73 -26.44
N GLY A 191 -0.56 -5.04 -26.15
CA GLY A 191 -1.87 -5.65 -25.93
C GLY A 191 -1.98 -6.43 -24.62
N ILE A 192 -1.18 -6.06 -23.61
CA ILE A 192 -1.18 -6.71 -22.29
C ILE A 192 -2.12 -5.96 -21.35
N PHE A 193 -2.84 -6.71 -20.50
CA PHE A 193 -3.74 -6.15 -19.49
C PHE A 193 -2.99 -5.28 -18.47
N VAL A 194 -3.39 -4.01 -18.33
CA VAL A 194 -2.83 -3.04 -17.36
C VAL A 194 -3.89 -2.41 -16.45
N GLY A 195 -5.10 -3.00 -16.39
CA GLY A 195 -6.21 -2.45 -15.61
C GLY A 195 -5.97 -2.43 -14.10
N LYS A 196 -5.28 -3.45 -13.56
CA LYS A 196 -4.96 -3.57 -12.12
C LYS A 196 -3.59 -2.95 -11.84
N ASP A 197 -3.56 -1.80 -11.15
CA ASP A 197 -2.33 -1.08 -10.81
C ASP A 197 -1.31 -1.95 -10.06
N GLN A 198 -1.78 -2.82 -9.16
CA GLN A 198 -0.95 -3.68 -8.33
C GLN A 198 0.00 -4.55 -9.17
N THR A 199 -0.44 -5.07 -10.33
CA THR A 199 0.41 -5.94 -11.17
C THR A 199 1.54 -5.16 -11.84
N LEU A 200 1.26 -3.90 -12.19
CA LEU A 200 2.26 -2.97 -12.71
C LEU A 200 3.23 -2.49 -11.62
N ILE A 201 2.70 -2.16 -10.43
CA ILE A 201 3.51 -1.85 -9.25
C ILE A 201 4.47 -2.99 -8.95
N ASN A 202 3.98 -4.23 -8.93
CA ASN A 202 4.80 -5.42 -8.71
C ASN A 202 5.93 -5.56 -9.72
N ALA A 203 5.65 -5.34 -11.01
CA ALA A 203 6.68 -5.40 -12.04
C ALA A 203 7.76 -4.35 -11.76
N ILE A 204 7.37 -3.11 -11.42
CA ILE A 204 8.31 -2.04 -11.10
C ILE A 204 9.12 -2.34 -9.83
N LEU A 205 8.52 -2.97 -8.81
CA LEU A 205 9.23 -3.43 -7.62
C LEU A 205 10.31 -4.48 -7.95
N LEU A 206 10.02 -5.40 -8.86
CA LEU A 206 10.99 -6.41 -9.32
C LEU A 206 12.09 -5.79 -10.19
N LEU A 207 11.74 -4.79 -11.00
CA LEU A 207 12.66 -4.11 -11.90
C LEU A 207 13.55 -3.10 -11.19
N TYR A 208 13.05 -2.37 -10.21
CA TYR A 208 13.75 -1.28 -9.50
C TYR A 208 13.75 -1.45 -7.97
N PRO A 209 14.09 -2.63 -7.43
CA PRO A 209 13.97 -2.91 -6.00
C PRO A 209 14.88 -2.03 -5.12
N GLU A 210 15.91 -1.43 -5.69
CA GLU A 210 16.78 -0.47 -4.99
C GLU A 210 16.09 0.88 -4.69
N ARG A 211 14.96 1.17 -5.36
CA ARG A 211 14.21 2.42 -5.24
C ARG A 211 13.09 2.37 -4.20
N PHE A 212 12.91 1.22 -3.54
CA PHE A 212 11.80 1.00 -2.62
C PHE A 212 12.25 0.54 -1.23
N GLY A 213 11.83 1.30 -0.23
CA GLY A 213 11.68 0.81 1.14
C GLY A 213 10.32 0.16 1.32
N THR A 214 10.27 -0.86 2.16
CA THR A 214 9.05 -1.60 2.46
C THR A 214 8.96 -1.93 3.94
N VAL A 215 7.73 -2.16 4.39
CA VAL A 215 7.43 -2.93 5.57
C VAL A 215 6.86 -4.28 5.13
N TRP A 216 7.30 -5.36 5.76
CA TRP A 216 6.80 -6.71 5.47
C TRP A 216 6.12 -7.26 6.73
N VAL A 217 4.79 -7.19 6.77
CA VAL A 217 3.97 -7.57 7.94
C VAL A 217 4.21 -9.02 8.39
N HIS A 218 4.53 -9.92 7.45
CA HIS A 218 4.81 -11.33 7.72
C HIS A 218 6.29 -11.70 7.64
N ASP A 219 7.22 -10.77 7.91
CA ASP A 219 8.66 -11.10 7.95
C ASP A 219 8.91 -12.25 8.93
N PRO A 220 9.42 -13.42 8.49
CA PRO A 220 9.64 -14.58 9.35
C PRO A 220 10.76 -14.39 10.36
N ARG A 221 11.73 -13.49 10.12
CA ARG A 221 12.74 -13.11 11.14
C ARG A 221 12.09 -12.37 12.31
N THR A 222 10.98 -11.73 11.97
CA THR A 222 9.95 -11.23 12.85
C THR A 222 9.41 -12.23 13.88
N LEU A 223 9.07 -13.42 13.34
CA LEU A 223 8.13 -14.39 13.88
C LEU A 223 8.83 -15.43 14.75
N THR A 224 8.28 -15.70 15.93
CA THR A 224 8.88 -16.60 16.93
C THR A 224 8.50 -18.07 16.70
N ASN A 225 8.74 -18.64 15.50
CA ASN A 225 8.56 -20.06 15.11
C ASN A 225 7.30 -20.44 14.28
N SER A 226 6.72 -19.53 13.48
CA SER A 226 5.56 -19.87 12.62
C SER A 226 5.96 -20.35 11.22
N THR A 227 5.36 -21.43 10.73
CA THR A 227 5.62 -21.99 9.39
C THR A 227 4.39 -22.02 8.47
N THR A 228 3.23 -21.50 8.88
CA THR A 228 2.01 -21.53 8.05
C THR A 228 1.31 -20.18 7.98
N GLU A 229 0.70 -19.86 6.84
CA GLU A 229 0.01 -18.60 6.53
C GLU A 229 -1.14 -18.29 7.49
N ILE A 230 -1.95 -19.31 7.83
CA ILE A 230 -3.02 -19.23 8.84
C ILE A 230 -2.45 -18.85 10.22
N GLN A 231 -1.21 -19.23 10.50
CA GLN A 231 -0.55 -18.99 11.77
C GLN A 231 0.22 -17.66 11.79
N MET A 232 0.43 -17.02 10.64
CA MET A 232 1.06 -15.70 10.55
C MET A 232 0.13 -14.57 11.01
N ASP A 233 -1.18 -14.65 10.72
CA ASP A 233 -2.19 -13.79 11.35
C ASP A 233 -2.32 -14.08 12.85
N LEU A 234 -2.09 -15.33 13.26
CA LEU A 234 -2.10 -15.73 14.67
C LEU A 234 -0.85 -15.26 15.44
N ASP A 235 0.30 -15.21 14.79
CA ASP A 235 1.61 -14.91 15.40
C ASP A 235 2.07 -13.46 15.24
N GLY A 236 1.53 -12.71 14.28
CA GLY A 236 1.71 -11.26 14.15
C GLY A 236 1.01 -10.46 15.26
N GLY A 237 0.12 -11.12 16.00
CA GLY A 237 -0.74 -10.51 17.01
C GLY A 237 -1.95 -9.82 16.38
N ARG A 238 -2.83 -9.30 17.23
CA ARG A 238 -4.08 -8.63 16.79
C ARG A 238 -3.77 -7.28 16.17
N CYS A 239 -3.61 -7.23 14.85
CA CYS A 239 -3.29 -6.01 14.08
C CYS A 239 -4.48 -5.41 13.32
N GLY A 240 -5.71 -5.83 13.62
CA GLY A 240 -6.88 -5.44 12.84
C GLY A 240 -6.83 -6.03 11.43
N ASN A 241 -7.20 -5.25 10.41
CA ASN A 241 -7.07 -5.65 9.01
C ASN A 241 -5.59 -5.54 8.60
N THR A 242 -4.93 -6.69 8.38
CA THR A 242 -3.51 -6.77 8.04
C THR A 242 -3.18 -6.20 6.68
N TRP A 243 -4.16 -6.03 5.80
CA TRP A 243 -4.01 -5.25 4.57
C TRP A 243 -3.50 -3.85 4.93
N TYR A 244 -4.20 -3.10 5.79
CA TYR A 244 -3.78 -1.74 6.19
C TYR A 244 -2.77 -1.71 7.35
N TYR A 245 -1.91 -2.73 7.51
CA TYR A 245 -0.95 -2.81 8.61
C TYR A 245 -0.01 -1.59 8.69
N PHE A 246 0.35 -1.02 7.54
CA PHE A 246 1.20 0.16 7.46
C PHE A 246 0.63 1.37 8.21
N GLU A 247 -0.71 1.46 8.37
CA GLU A 247 -1.33 2.53 9.14
C GLU A 247 -0.90 2.46 10.61
N TRP A 248 -1.03 1.28 11.21
CA TRP A 248 -0.56 1.05 12.58
C TRP A 248 0.94 1.21 12.66
N TRP A 249 1.70 0.66 11.70
CA TRP A 249 3.15 0.68 11.72
C TRP A 249 3.75 2.11 11.65
N LEU A 250 3.15 2.99 10.83
CA LEU A 250 3.54 4.41 10.67
C LEU A 250 2.95 5.35 11.72
N ALA A 251 2.01 4.91 12.57
CA ALA A 251 1.44 5.75 13.62
C ALA A 251 2.45 6.04 14.73
N SER A 252 2.19 7.06 15.55
CA SER A 252 3.00 7.36 16.73
C SER A 252 2.92 6.21 17.75
N GLN A 253 3.88 6.10 18.67
CA GLN A 253 3.82 5.07 19.71
C GLN A 253 2.50 5.14 20.51
N SER A 254 2.08 6.35 20.89
CA SER A 254 0.82 6.57 21.62
C SER A 254 -0.41 6.11 20.83
N GLU A 255 -0.47 6.38 19.53
CA GLU A 255 -1.59 5.96 18.68
C GLU A 255 -1.58 4.45 18.42
N ARG A 256 -0.39 3.85 18.25
CA ARG A 256 -0.25 2.38 18.16
C ARG A 256 -0.78 1.67 19.38
N GLU A 257 -0.46 2.17 20.56
CA GLU A 257 -0.94 1.63 21.83
C GLU A 257 -2.44 1.86 22.02
N ALA A 258 -2.95 3.02 21.61
CA ALA A 258 -4.38 3.31 21.61
C ALA A 258 -5.15 2.36 20.68
N MET A 259 -4.61 2.10 19.48
CA MET A 259 -5.22 1.19 18.52
C MET A 259 -5.23 -0.25 19.03
N LYS A 260 -4.13 -0.71 19.66
CA LYS A 260 -4.08 -2.01 20.34
C LYS A 260 -5.18 -2.16 21.39
N ARG A 261 -5.32 -1.16 22.28
CA ARG A 261 -6.39 -1.15 23.28
C ARG A 261 -7.79 -1.19 22.66
N SER A 262 -7.98 -0.48 21.54
CA SER A 262 -9.24 -0.48 20.80
C SER A 262 -9.57 -1.88 20.29
N TRP A 263 -8.62 -2.55 19.62
CA TRP A 263 -8.81 -3.93 19.14
C TRP A 263 -9.09 -4.92 20.28
N ASP A 264 -8.35 -4.83 21.39
CA ASP A 264 -8.57 -5.68 22.56
C ASP A 264 -9.96 -5.48 23.17
N SER A 265 -10.45 -4.24 23.21
CA SER A 265 -11.79 -3.91 23.71
C SER A 265 -12.90 -4.46 22.82
N SER A 266 -12.74 -4.39 21.49
CA SER A 266 -13.69 -4.92 20.50
C SER A 266 -13.81 -6.44 20.60
N VAL A 267 -12.69 -7.15 20.77
CA VAL A 267 -12.69 -8.60 20.97
C VAL A 267 -13.34 -8.96 22.30
N ALA A 268 -13.01 -8.25 23.39
CA ALA A 268 -13.64 -8.50 24.68
C ALA A 268 -15.17 -8.28 24.63
N GLY A 269 -15.64 -7.26 23.90
CA GLY A 269 -17.06 -7.01 23.67
C GLY A 269 -17.74 -8.13 22.86
N GLY A 270 -17.13 -8.52 21.74
CA GLY A 270 -17.61 -9.61 20.89
C GLY A 270 -17.64 -10.96 21.63
N GLN A 271 -16.58 -11.31 22.35
CA GLN A 271 -16.53 -12.53 23.16
C GLN A 271 -17.60 -12.54 24.26
N LYS A 272 -17.86 -11.41 24.94
CA LYS A 272 -18.92 -11.31 25.95
C LYS A 272 -20.30 -11.53 25.33
N TRP A 273 -20.57 -10.93 24.17
CA TRP A 273 -21.83 -11.12 23.45
C TRP A 273 -22.01 -12.57 22.97
N TRP A 274 -20.97 -13.16 22.37
CA TRP A 274 -20.98 -14.56 21.95
C TRP A 274 -21.14 -15.51 23.15
N LYS A 275 -20.42 -15.30 24.25
CA LYS A 275 -20.59 -16.09 25.48
C LYS A 275 -22.03 -16.01 26.01
N ALA A 276 -22.63 -14.82 26.01
CA ALA A 276 -24.02 -14.63 26.43
C ALA A 276 -25.01 -15.35 25.49
N LEU A 277 -24.80 -15.26 24.17
CA LEU A 277 -25.62 -15.95 23.16
C LEU A 277 -25.54 -17.48 23.30
N TRP A 278 -24.35 -18.03 23.51
CA TRP A 278 -24.15 -19.48 23.69
C TRP A 278 -24.71 -20.00 25.02
N LEU A 279 -24.61 -19.21 26.10
CA LEU A 279 -25.28 -19.48 27.37
C LEU A 279 -26.81 -19.51 27.21
N LEU A 280 -27.38 -18.57 26.43
CA LEU A 280 -28.80 -18.55 26.11
C LEU A 280 -29.23 -19.77 25.27
N LEU A 281 -28.35 -20.29 24.42
CA LEU A 281 -28.61 -21.46 23.58
C LEU A 281 -28.34 -22.80 24.29
N GLY A 282 -28.00 -22.80 25.59
CA GLY A 282 -27.80 -24.03 26.38
C GLY A 282 -26.59 -24.87 25.98
N ARG A 283 -25.65 -24.31 25.21
CA ARG A 283 -24.48 -25.02 24.68
C ARG A 283 -23.23 -24.61 25.46
N THR A 284 -22.94 -25.32 26.54
CA THR A 284 -21.84 -25.02 27.47
C THR A 284 -20.48 -25.62 27.07
N GLU A 285 -20.44 -26.56 26.11
CA GLU A 285 -19.23 -27.36 25.83
C GLU A 285 -18.22 -26.73 24.84
N VAL A 286 -18.59 -25.67 24.11
CA VAL A 286 -17.72 -25.07 23.05
C VAL A 286 -16.74 -24.01 23.59
N LEU A 287 -16.79 -23.67 24.88
CA LEU A 287 -15.99 -22.58 25.47
C LEU A 287 -14.51 -22.91 25.76
N LYS A 288 -14.02 -24.11 25.41
CA LYS A 288 -12.65 -24.55 25.73
C LYS A 288 -11.61 -24.32 24.62
N GLN A 289 -11.99 -23.79 23.47
CA GLN A 289 -11.12 -23.76 22.28
C GLN A 289 -10.65 -22.38 21.80
N THR A 290 -10.84 -21.32 22.59
CA THR A 290 -10.06 -20.10 22.38
C THR A 290 -8.74 -20.26 23.13
N ASP A 291 -7.67 -20.54 22.39
CA ASP A 291 -6.31 -20.63 22.93
C ASP A 291 -5.99 -19.38 23.78
N PRO A 292 -5.76 -19.51 25.10
CA PRO A 292 -5.39 -18.39 25.97
C PRO A 292 -4.15 -17.63 25.49
N GLN A 293 -3.28 -18.25 24.69
CA GLN A 293 -2.11 -17.58 24.10
C GLN A 293 -2.48 -16.60 22.99
N TYR A 294 -3.59 -16.83 22.28
CA TYR A 294 -4.10 -15.92 21.25
C TYR A 294 -4.66 -14.61 21.84
N ASP A 295 -4.95 -14.59 23.14
CA ASP A 295 -5.46 -13.40 23.84
C ASP A 295 -4.36 -12.46 24.36
N GLN A 296 -3.08 -12.83 24.24
CA GLN A 296 -1.98 -12.10 24.91
C GLN A 296 -0.97 -11.39 23.99
N LYS A 297 -0.97 -11.66 22.68
CA LYS A 297 -0.01 -11.03 21.77
C LYS A 297 -0.67 -9.87 21.01
N GLY A 298 -0.49 -8.65 21.51
CA GLY A 298 -0.85 -7.43 20.76
C GLY A 298 -0.06 -7.31 19.46
N CYS A 299 -0.55 -6.50 18.51
CA CYS A 299 0.10 -6.30 17.20
C CYS A 299 1.61 -6.06 17.29
N ARG A 300 2.40 -6.80 16.51
CA ARG A 300 3.87 -6.71 16.53
C ARG A 300 4.37 -5.70 15.49
N MET A 301 5.47 -5.01 15.84
CA MET A 301 6.26 -4.21 14.92
C MET A 301 7.18 -5.10 14.09
N THR A 302 7.16 -4.95 12.77
CA THR A 302 8.17 -5.54 11.86
C THR A 302 9.22 -4.50 11.47
N ASP A 303 10.35 -4.96 10.95
CA ASP A 303 11.42 -4.07 10.49
C ASP A 303 11.05 -3.38 9.17
N SER A 304 11.66 -2.21 8.93
CA SER A 304 11.73 -1.59 7.61
C SER A 304 12.86 -2.22 6.80
N LEU A 305 12.61 -2.48 5.52
CA LEU A 305 13.51 -3.22 4.65
C LEU A 305 13.73 -2.49 3.34
N LEU A 306 14.92 -2.58 2.77
CA LEU A 306 15.13 -2.32 1.35
C LEU A 306 14.52 -3.50 0.57
N MET A 307 13.72 -3.21 -0.46
CA MET A 307 13.06 -4.23 -1.27
C MET A 307 14.09 -5.18 -1.90
N GLU A 308 15.22 -4.66 -2.40
CA GLU A 308 16.31 -5.50 -2.93
C GLU A 308 16.85 -6.48 -1.89
N SER A 309 17.13 -6.00 -0.67
CA SER A 309 17.62 -6.84 0.43
C SER A 309 16.60 -7.90 0.85
N MET A 310 15.30 -7.62 0.71
CA MET A 310 14.23 -8.59 0.96
C MET A 310 14.21 -9.68 -0.12
N LEU A 311 14.25 -9.31 -1.40
CA LEU A 311 14.23 -10.25 -2.52
C LEU A 311 15.45 -11.19 -2.51
N ARG A 312 16.63 -10.69 -2.11
CA ARG A 312 17.88 -11.47 -2.04
C ARG A 312 17.98 -12.42 -0.84
N ARG A 313 16.98 -12.50 0.04
CA ARG A 313 17.01 -13.46 1.17
C ARG A 313 16.92 -14.90 0.68
N ASP A 314 17.57 -15.82 1.39
CA ASP A 314 17.58 -17.27 1.07
C ASP A 314 16.17 -17.87 0.95
N ASN A 315 15.22 -17.35 1.73
CA ASN A 315 13.83 -17.82 1.74
C ASN A 315 12.90 -17.05 0.78
N VAL A 316 13.44 -16.21 -0.11
CA VAL A 316 12.69 -15.47 -1.14
C VAL A 316 13.20 -15.89 -2.53
N PHE A 317 14.19 -15.18 -3.11
CA PHE A 317 14.83 -15.59 -4.37
C PHE A 317 16.27 -16.06 -4.20
N GLY A 318 16.86 -15.81 -3.03
CA GLY A 318 18.24 -16.16 -2.70
C GLY A 318 19.26 -15.09 -3.11
N PRO A 319 20.47 -15.13 -2.52
CA PRO A 319 21.48 -14.08 -2.64
C PRO A 319 22.03 -13.90 -4.06
N GLN A 320 21.91 -14.95 -4.89
CA GLN A 320 22.36 -14.97 -6.27
C GLN A 320 21.33 -14.40 -7.26
N TRP A 321 20.12 -14.05 -6.80
CA TRP A 321 19.13 -13.41 -7.67
C TRP A 321 19.69 -12.10 -8.23
N GLN A 322 19.38 -11.80 -9.48
CA GLN A 322 19.81 -10.58 -10.16
C GLN A 322 18.57 -9.79 -10.56
N ILE A 323 18.68 -8.47 -10.46
CA ILE A 323 17.64 -7.58 -10.95
C ILE A 323 17.45 -7.84 -12.45
N PRO A 324 16.21 -8.02 -12.94
CA PRO A 324 15.95 -8.21 -14.36
C PRO A 324 16.51 -7.05 -15.20
N THR A 325 16.93 -7.36 -16.43
CA THR A 325 17.35 -6.31 -17.38
C THR A 325 16.17 -5.40 -17.69
N ARG A 326 16.44 -4.09 -17.70
CA ARG A 326 15.49 -3.01 -18.00
C ARG A 326 15.76 -2.54 -19.42
N THR A 327 14.75 -2.51 -20.27
CA THR A 327 14.83 -2.07 -21.66
C THR A 327 13.86 -0.93 -21.97
N VAL A 328 12.83 -0.74 -21.14
CA VAL A 328 11.89 0.38 -21.28
C VAL A 328 12.56 1.70 -20.90
N PRO A 329 12.66 2.67 -21.82
CA PRO A 329 13.21 3.98 -21.51
C PRO A 329 12.23 4.78 -20.66
N LEU A 330 12.77 5.59 -19.75
CA LEU A 330 11.98 6.55 -18.98
C LEU A 330 11.40 7.61 -19.93
N GLN A 331 10.08 7.76 -19.95
CA GLN A 331 9.39 8.79 -20.71
C GLN A 331 8.94 9.93 -19.78
N PRO A 332 9.40 11.18 -20.02
CA PRO A 332 8.83 12.35 -19.36
C PRO A 332 7.37 12.54 -19.79
N ILE A 333 6.49 12.88 -18.85
CA ILE A 333 5.03 13.04 -19.08
C ILE A 333 4.55 14.40 -18.66
#